data_AF-A0A1A3AR84-F1
#
_entry.id   AF-A0A1A3AR84-F1
#
_cell.length_a   1.000
_cell.length_b   1.000
_cell.length_c   1.000
_cell.angle_alpha   90.00
_cell.angle_beta   90.00
_cell.angle_gamma   90.00
#
_symmetry.space_group_name_H-M   'P 1'
#
loop_
_entity.id
_entity.type
_entity.pdbx_description
1 polymer ?
#
loop_
_entity_poly.entity_id
_entity_poly.type
_entity_poly.pdbx_seq_one_letter_code
_entity_poly.pdbx_strand_id
1 'polypeptide(L)'
;MATVTTIIEETPRVTDPASDTGAKVGTVTIHLDRKKATVPLVPGETLLESARRAGLEPPFSCEAGNCGTCMARLEEGHATMRVNDALDDDEVAEGYILTCQGVPDTDSVTVRYE
;
A
#
# COMPACT_ATOMS: atom_id res chain seq x y z
N MET A 1 -30.29 8.62 51.12
CA MET A 1 -31.61 8.03 50.78
C MET A 1 -32.14 8.84 49.60
N ALA A 2 -32.44 8.33 48.41
CA ALA A 2 -32.63 6.97 47.94
C ALA A 2 -31.88 6.76 46.62
N THR A 3 -31.40 5.53 46.45
CA THR A 3 -30.91 4.90 45.24
C THR A 3 -31.98 4.86 44.14
N VAL A 4 -31.58 5.12 42.88
CA VAL A 4 -32.17 4.46 41.71
C VAL A 4 -31.05 4.10 40.72
N THR A 5 -30.79 2.80 40.70
CA THR A 5 -30.19 1.93 39.67
C THR A 5 -30.82 2.23 38.30
N THR A 6 -30.20 2.11 37.11
CA THR A 6 -29.82 0.88 36.41
C THR A 6 -29.55 1.23 34.92
N ILE A 7 -28.56 0.56 34.25
CA ILE A 7 -28.44 0.09 32.83
C ILE A 7 -28.96 0.96 31.65
N ILE A 8 -28.42 0.97 30.43
CA ILE A 8 -28.12 -0.11 29.45
C ILE A 8 -27.32 0.48 28.25
N GLU A 9 -26.74 -0.44 27.47
CA GLU A 9 -25.95 -0.34 26.24
C GLU A 9 -26.58 0.48 25.09
N GLU A 10 -25.76 0.94 24.15
CA GLU A 10 -25.83 0.58 22.71
C GLU A 10 -24.96 1.55 21.89
N THR A 11 -23.99 1.01 21.15
CA THR A 11 -23.40 1.70 20.00
C THR A 11 -24.41 1.64 18.85
N PRO A 12 -24.71 2.76 18.17
CA PRO A 12 -25.15 2.64 16.79
C PRO A 12 -24.33 3.52 15.84
N ARG A 13 -23.69 2.80 14.90
CA ARG A 13 -23.77 3.03 13.45
C ARG A 13 -23.39 4.42 12.97
N VAL A 14 -22.12 4.54 12.55
CA VAL A 14 -21.74 5.53 11.55
C VAL A 14 -22.56 5.26 10.27
N THR A 15 -23.07 6.35 9.75
CA THR A 15 -24.20 6.48 8.84
C THR A 15 -23.78 6.30 7.38
N ASP A 16 -24.55 5.51 6.63
CA ASP A 16 -24.59 5.53 5.16
C ASP A 16 -25.97 6.07 4.73
N PRO A 17 -26.09 6.92 3.69
CA PRO A 17 -26.10 6.38 2.32
C PRO A 17 -25.61 7.30 1.17
N ALA A 18 -25.31 6.65 0.04
CA ALA A 18 -25.29 7.17 -1.33
C ALA A 18 -24.02 7.88 -1.86
N SER A 19 -23.17 7.09 -2.52
CA SER A 19 -22.71 7.45 -3.86
C SER A 19 -22.64 6.18 -4.71
N ASP A 20 -23.72 5.89 -5.44
CA ASP A 20 -23.69 4.95 -6.56
C ASP A 20 -23.07 5.65 -7.77
N THR A 21 -21.76 5.78 -7.70
CA THR A 21 -20.93 5.69 -8.88
C THR A 21 -19.89 4.67 -8.48
N GLY A 22 -19.96 3.48 -9.07
CA GLY A 22 -19.03 2.37 -8.82
C GLY A 22 -17.60 2.71 -9.25
N ALA A 23 -17.01 3.74 -8.65
CA ALA A 23 -15.61 4.06 -8.73
C ALA A 23 -14.90 2.91 -8.02
N LYS A 24 -14.29 2.02 -8.82
CA LYS A 24 -13.40 1.00 -8.30
C LYS A 24 -12.31 1.73 -7.51
N VAL A 25 -12.33 1.59 -6.19
CA VAL A 25 -11.23 2.07 -5.36
C VAL A 25 -10.07 1.14 -5.66
N GLY A 26 -9.00 1.69 -6.24
CA GLY A 26 -7.82 0.90 -6.53
C GLY A 26 -7.20 0.29 -5.28
N THR A 27 -6.37 -0.73 -5.43
CA THR A 27 -5.75 -1.46 -4.30
C THR A 27 -4.27 -1.68 -4.51
N VAL A 28 -3.50 -1.58 -3.42
CA VAL A 28 -2.10 -1.98 -3.36
C VAL A 28 -2.00 -3.19 -2.45
N THR A 29 -1.47 -4.30 -2.96
CA THR A 29 -1.18 -5.51 -2.21
C THR A 29 0.32 -5.69 -2.06
N ILE A 30 0.78 -5.93 -0.84
CA ILE A 30 2.19 -6.13 -0.53
C ILE A 30 2.39 -7.49 0.12
N HIS A 31 3.31 -8.25 -0.43
CA HIS A 31 3.87 -9.46 0.14
C HIS A 31 5.26 -9.15 0.73
N LEU A 32 5.43 -9.35 2.03
CA LEU A 32 6.70 -9.17 2.73
C LEU A 32 6.90 -10.38 3.64
N ASP A 33 7.90 -11.21 3.33
CA ASP A 33 8.11 -12.51 3.97
C ASP A 33 6.84 -13.38 3.97
N ARG A 34 6.33 -13.71 5.18
CA ARG A 34 5.09 -14.46 5.41
C ARG A 34 3.88 -13.55 5.63
N LYS A 35 4.07 -12.23 5.60
CA LYS A 35 2.99 -11.25 5.78
C LYS A 35 2.44 -10.86 4.41
N LYS A 36 1.13 -10.66 4.37
CA LYS A 36 0.41 -10.06 3.24
C LYS A 36 -0.49 -8.96 3.79
N ALA A 37 -0.45 -7.79 3.18
CA ALA A 37 -1.38 -6.72 3.48
C ALA A 37 -1.92 -6.11 2.19
N THR A 38 -3.18 -5.69 2.22
CA THR A 38 -3.83 -4.98 1.11
C THR A 38 -4.44 -3.72 1.66
N VAL A 39 -4.17 -2.59 1.00
CA VAL A 39 -4.68 -1.29 1.36
C VAL A 39 -5.32 -0.61 0.14
N PRO A 40 -6.28 0.31 0.35
CA PRO A 40 -6.74 1.18 -0.73
C PRO A 40 -5.57 1.96 -1.32
N LEU A 41 -5.56 2.11 -2.65
CA LEU A 41 -4.64 2.96 -3.37
C LEU A 41 -4.91 4.42 -3.00
N VAL A 42 -3.85 5.15 -2.66
CA VAL A 42 -3.89 6.60 -2.47
C VAL A 42 -3.13 7.24 -3.62
N PRO A 43 -3.76 8.14 -4.40
CA PRO A 43 -3.09 8.77 -5.53
C PRO A 43 -1.78 9.45 -5.14
N GLY A 44 -0.70 9.12 -5.84
CA GLY A 44 0.63 9.70 -5.61
C GLY A 44 1.40 9.09 -4.43
N GLU A 45 0.82 8.16 -3.68
CA GLU A 45 1.54 7.39 -2.65
C GLU A 45 2.43 6.34 -3.33
N THR A 46 3.65 6.19 -2.82
CA THR A 46 4.59 5.15 -3.27
C THR A 46 4.18 3.78 -2.72
N LEU A 47 4.71 2.73 -3.33
CA LEU A 47 4.53 1.36 -2.84
C LEU A 47 5.13 1.17 -1.43
N LEU A 48 6.25 1.83 -1.12
CA LEU A 48 6.87 1.85 0.20
C LEU A 48 5.97 2.52 1.25
N GLU A 49 5.42 3.69 0.95
CA GLU A 49 4.49 4.41 1.84
C GLU A 49 3.23 3.57 2.09
N SER A 50 2.67 2.98 1.02
CA SER A 50 1.52 2.08 1.10
C SER A 50 1.79 0.89 2.05
N ALA A 51 2.99 0.32 1.99
CA ALA A 51 3.39 -0.77 2.89
C ALA A 51 3.54 -0.35 4.34
N ARG A 52 4.16 0.80 4.60
CA ARG A 52 4.26 1.37 5.95
C ARG A 52 2.88 1.68 6.53
N ARG A 53 1.99 2.25 5.73
CA ARG A 53 0.59 2.53 6.12
C ARG A 53 -0.19 1.25 6.41
N ALA A 54 0.13 0.16 5.74
CA ALA A 54 -0.40 -1.18 6.02
C ALA A 54 0.15 -1.81 7.32
N GLY A 55 1.08 -1.13 8.01
CA GLY A 55 1.74 -1.65 9.21
C GLY A 55 2.85 -2.65 8.92
N LEU A 56 3.34 -2.72 7.67
CA LEU A 56 4.51 -3.50 7.31
C LEU A 56 5.78 -2.67 7.50
N GLU A 57 6.91 -3.34 7.71
CA GLU A 57 8.23 -2.74 7.86
C GLU A 57 9.15 -3.24 6.73
N PRO A 58 8.89 -2.85 5.46
CA PRO A 58 9.75 -3.25 4.35
C PRO A 58 11.15 -2.66 4.50
N PRO A 59 12.18 -3.33 3.95
CA PRO A 59 13.55 -2.81 3.97
C PRO A 59 13.64 -1.49 3.19
N PHE A 60 14.37 -0.52 3.74
CA PHE A 60 14.64 0.76 3.09
C PHE A 60 15.95 1.39 3.62
N SER A 61 16.50 2.35 2.87
CA SER A 61 17.65 3.14 3.32
C SER A 61 17.64 4.58 2.81
N CYS A 62 17.75 4.81 1.49
CA CYS A 62 17.94 6.17 0.95
C CYS A 62 16.65 6.94 0.68
N GLU A 63 15.57 6.24 0.30
CA GLU A 63 14.32 6.85 -0.22
C GLU A 63 14.52 7.82 -1.40
N ALA A 64 15.65 7.71 -2.11
CA ALA A 64 16.07 8.59 -3.20
C ALA A 64 16.29 7.85 -4.53
N GLY A 65 16.12 6.53 -4.57
CA GLY A 65 16.23 5.73 -5.80
C GLY A 65 17.63 5.25 -6.17
N ASN A 66 18.62 5.33 -5.26
CA ASN A 66 20.03 5.06 -5.57
C ASN A 66 20.70 3.91 -4.79
N CYS A 67 19.99 3.24 -3.87
CA CYS A 67 20.59 2.23 -2.98
C CYS A 67 20.06 0.80 -3.14
N GLY A 68 18.95 0.59 -3.85
CA GLY A 68 18.35 -0.74 -4.08
C GLY A 68 17.71 -1.43 -2.86
N THR A 69 17.86 -0.93 -1.63
CA THR A 69 17.37 -1.62 -0.41
C THR A 69 15.87 -1.85 -0.39
N CYS A 70 15.07 -0.98 -1.04
CA CYS A 70 13.63 -1.10 -1.12
C CYS A 70 13.14 -1.86 -2.37
N MET A 71 14.03 -2.60 -3.03
CA MET A 71 13.71 -3.36 -4.23
C MET A 71 12.66 -4.44 -3.92
N ALA A 72 11.70 -4.58 -4.84
CA ALA A 72 10.68 -5.61 -4.83
C ALA A 72 10.38 -6.01 -6.27
N ARG A 73 9.63 -7.09 -6.44
CA ARG A 73 9.12 -7.54 -7.73
C ARG A 73 7.65 -7.17 -7.90
N LEU A 74 7.27 -6.64 -9.04
CA LEU A 74 5.87 -6.51 -9.47
C LEU A 74 5.31 -7.88 -9.86
N GLU A 75 4.26 -8.32 -9.18
CA GLU A 75 3.53 -9.56 -9.50
C GLU A 75 2.25 -9.30 -10.30
N GLU A 76 1.65 -8.13 -10.12
CA GLU A 76 0.43 -7.70 -10.80
C GLU A 76 0.44 -6.17 -10.95
N GLY A 77 -0.16 -5.68 -12.03
CA GLY A 77 -0.32 -4.25 -12.27
C GLY A 77 0.95 -3.58 -12.77
N HIS A 78 0.99 -2.26 -12.68
CA HIS A 78 2.13 -1.46 -13.08
C HIS A 78 2.30 -0.27 -12.12
N ALA A 79 3.54 0.20 -12.03
CA ALA A 79 3.92 1.35 -11.25
C ALA A 79 5.09 2.06 -11.93
N THR A 80 5.02 3.39 -11.99
CA THR A 80 6.06 4.23 -12.56
C THR A 80 7.05 4.65 -11.47
N MET A 81 8.34 4.43 -11.68
CA MET A 81 9.40 4.95 -10.81
C MET A 81 9.68 6.42 -11.11
N ARG A 82 9.66 7.26 -10.07
CA ARG A 82 10.04 8.68 -10.18
C ARG A 82 11.52 8.87 -10.50
N VAL A 83 12.36 8.06 -9.86
CA VAL A 83 13.83 8.03 -10.00
C VAL A 83 14.28 6.58 -9.98
N ASN A 84 15.21 6.21 -10.86
CA ASN A 84 15.88 4.92 -10.82
C ASN A 84 17.36 5.10 -11.18
N ASP A 85 18.22 5.14 -10.15
CA ASP A 85 19.68 5.17 -10.28
C ASP A 85 20.32 3.87 -9.75
N ALA A 86 19.50 2.85 -9.41
CA ALA A 86 19.96 1.63 -8.74
C ALA A 86 19.72 0.35 -9.53
N LEU A 87 18.64 0.27 -10.31
CA LEU A 87 18.31 -0.91 -11.12
C LEU A 87 18.70 -0.66 -12.58
N ASP A 88 19.26 -1.67 -13.24
CA ASP A 88 19.49 -1.64 -14.67
C ASP A 88 18.20 -1.92 -15.48
N ASP A 89 18.27 -1.72 -16.80
CA ASP A 89 17.11 -1.87 -17.68
C ASP A 89 16.59 -3.32 -17.75
N ASP A 90 17.48 -4.30 -17.59
CA ASP A 90 17.12 -5.72 -17.62
C ASP A 90 16.37 -6.10 -16.34
N GLU A 91 16.83 -5.65 -15.17
CA GLU A 91 16.14 -5.80 -13.89
C GLU A 91 14.74 -5.17 -13.93
N VAL A 92 14.61 -3.97 -14.48
CA VAL A 92 13.30 -3.32 -14.64
C VAL A 92 12.41 -4.11 -15.61
N ALA A 93 12.97 -4.62 -16.71
CA ALA A 93 12.24 -5.45 -17.66
C ALA A 93 11.79 -6.80 -17.07
N GLU A 94 12.52 -7.33 -16.10
CA GLU A 94 12.14 -8.53 -15.32
C GLU A 94 11.05 -8.25 -14.27
N GLY A 95 10.69 -6.98 -14.09
CA GLY A 95 9.63 -6.52 -13.19
C GLY A 95 10.13 -6.10 -11.80
N TYR A 96 11.43 -5.87 -11.62
CA TYR A 96 11.94 -5.27 -10.40
C TYR A 96 11.62 -3.78 -10.32
N ILE A 97 11.35 -3.31 -9.10
CA ILE A 97 10.97 -1.93 -8.84
C ILE A 97 11.56 -1.43 -7.51
N LEU A 98 12.00 -0.17 -7.50
CA LEU A 98 12.33 0.55 -6.28
C LEU A 98 11.04 1.06 -5.63
N THR A 99 10.52 0.34 -4.65
CA THR A 99 9.22 0.68 -4.03
C THR A 99 9.17 2.07 -3.38
N CYS A 100 10.31 2.66 -3.01
CA CYS A 100 10.39 4.04 -2.52
C CYS A 100 10.19 5.10 -3.62
N GLN A 101 10.34 4.74 -4.89
CA GLN A 101 10.14 5.63 -6.03
C GLN A 101 8.96 5.21 -6.90
N GLY A 102 8.51 3.95 -6.78
CA GLY A 102 7.41 3.37 -7.54
C GLY A 102 6.05 3.87 -7.07
N VAL A 103 5.34 4.57 -7.95
CA VAL A 103 3.96 5.04 -7.75
C VAL A 103 3.03 4.19 -8.63
N PRO A 104 1.99 3.55 -8.07
CA PRO A 104 1.03 2.79 -8.85
C PRO A 104 0.36 3.64 -9.93
N ASP A 105 0.23 3.12 -11.14
CA ASP A 105 -0.48 3.77 -12.26
C ASP A 105 -1.60 2.89 -12.86
N THR A 106 -1.89 1.77 -12.21
CA THR A 106 -3.03 0.89 -12.47
C THR A 106 -3.97 0.82 -11.27
N ASP A 107 -5.22 0.40 -11.49
CA ASP A 107 -6.22 0.24 -10.42
C ASP A 107 -5.79 -0.77 -9.36
N SER A 108 -5.09 -1.84 -9.74
CA SER A 108 -4.58 -2.86 -8.82
C SER A 108 -3.09 -3.03 -9.07
N VAL A 109 -2.31 -3.13 -8.00
CA VAL A 109 -0.89 -3.46 -8.07
C VAL A 109 -0.53 -4.40 -6.91
N THR A 110 0.29 -5.42 -7.22
CA THR A 110 0.81 -6.35 -6.23
C THR A 110 2.34 -6.35 -6.31
N VAL A 111 3.01 -6.15 -5.17
CA VAL A 111 4.47 -6.28 -5.07
C VAL A 111 4.88 -7.31 -4.03
N ARG A 112 6.01 -7.97 -4.30
CA ARG A 112 6.68 -8.90 -3.39
C ARG A 112 8.09 -8.44 -3.08
N TYR A 113 8.36 -8.23 -1.80
CA TYR A 113 9.71 -8.11 -1.27
C TYR A 113 10.30 -9.52 -1.08
N GLU A 114 11.55 -9.70 -1.48
CA GLU A 114 12.34 -10.92 -1.29
C GLU A 114 13.22 -10.86 -0.03
#